data_AF-A0AAJ2KYU6-F1
#
_entry.id   AF-A0AAJ2KYU6-F1
#
_cell.length_a   1.000
_cell.length_b   1.000
_cell.length_c   1.000
_cell.angle_alpha   90.00
_cell.angle_beta   90.00
_cell.angle_gamma   90.00
#
_symmetry.space_group_name_H-M   'P 1'
#
loop_
_entity.id
_entity.type
_entity.pdbx_description
1 polymer ?
#
loop_
_entity_poly.entity_id
_entity_poly.type
_entity_poly.pdbx_seq_one_letter_code
_entity_poly.pdbx_strand_id
1 'polypeptide(L)'
;MKTISIPLEEVRRIFELDPKSPSGLRWMVAPNHRIKCGMPAGSKVGNGYYQVKIAGISYGAHRVVWSIANGEIPQGMTIDHIDRNPGNNEISNLRLA
;
A
#
# COMPACT_ATOMS: atom_id res chain seq x y z
N MET A 1 -9.98 13.04 13.36
CA MET A 1 -8.95 12.99 12.29
C MET A 1 -9.68 12.75 10.97
N LYS A 2 -9.38 13.50 9.90
CA LYS A 2 -10.01 13.26 8.59
C LYS A 2 -9.47 11.94 8.05
N THR A 3 -10.31 10.91 7.94
CA THR A 3 -9.96 9.69 7.22
C THR A 3 -9.74 10.06 5.76
N ILE A 4 -8.49 10.04 5.31
CA ILE A 4 -8.19 10.14 3.87
C ILE A 4 -8.65 8.81 3.26
N SER A 5 -9.74 8.88 2.50
CA SER A 5 -10.25 7.75 1.72
C SER A 5 -9.24 7.37 0.64
N ILE A 6 -9.04 6.07 0.44
CA ILE A 6 -8.14 5.55 -0.59
C ILE A 6 -8.93 5.48 -1.90
N PRO A 7 -8.49 6.13 -2.99
CA PRO A 7 -9.20 6.07 -4.27
C PRO A 7 -8.97 4.69 -4.92
N LEU A 8 -9.87 3.74 -4.68
CA LEU A 8 -9.68 2.32 -5.02
C LEU A 8 -9.42 2.08 -6.51
N GLU A 9 -10.17 2.74 -7.38
CA GLU A 9 -9.99 2.64 -8.84
C GLU A 9 -8.60 3.12 -9.27
N GLU A 10 -8.14 4.24 -8.71
CA GLU A 10 -6.81 4.78 -9.01
C GLU A 10 -5.71 3.87 -8.47
N VAL A 11 -5.88 3.34 -7.25
CA VAL A 11 -4.95 2.36 -6.65
C VAL A 11 -4.79 1.14 -7.54
N ARG A 12 -5.90 0.55 -8.01
CA ARG A 12 -5.88 -0.64 -8.87
C ARG A 12 -5.31 -0.35 -10.26
N ARG A 13 -5.41 0.90 -10.73
CA ARG A 13 -4.79 1.34 -11.98
C ARG A 13 -3.28 1.46 -11.87
N ILE A 14 -2.77 2.00 -10.77
CA ILE A 14 -1.34 2.38 -10.64
C ILE A 14 -0.48 1.32 -9.94
N PHE A 15 -1.08 0.41 -9.18
CA PHE A 15 -0.36 -0.61 -8.41
C PHE A 15 -0.91 -2.01 -8.65
N GLU A 16 -0.03 -2.99 -8.50
CA GLU A 16 -0.35 -4.41 -8.43
C GLU A 16 0.37 -5.04 -7.23
N LEU A 17 -0.24 -6.08 -6.65
CA LEU A 17 0.40 -6.85 -5.58
C LEU A 17 1.62 -7.61 -6.12
N ASP A 18 2.73 -7.50 -5.40
CA ASP A 18 3.95 -8.22 -5.74
C ASP A 18 4.63 -8.72 -4.46
N PRO A 19 4.56 -10.03 -4.14
CA PRO A 19 5.21 -10.59 -2.95
C PRO A 19 6.74 -10.52 -3.02
N LYS A 20 7.33 -10.29 -4.20
CA LYS A 20 8.78 -10.09 -4.35
C LYS A 20 9.20 -8.65 -4.06
N SER A 21 8.25 -7.71 -4.02
CA SER A 21 8.51 -6.32 -3.66
C SER A 21 8.60 -6.17 -2.13
N PRO A 22 9.59 -5.45 -1.59
CA PRO A 22 9.71 -5.22 -0.15
C PRO A 22 8.47 -4.56 0.48
N SER A 23 7.69 -3.81 -0.30
CA SER A 23 6.45 -3.17 0.15
C SER A 23 5.20 -3.99 -0.10
N GLY A 24 5.29 -5.09 -0.86
CA GLY A 24 4.15 -5.86 -1.38
C GLY A 24 3.52 -5.27 -2.65
N LEU A 25 4.09 -4.21 -3.24
CA LEU A 25 3.52 -3.49 -4.39
C LEU A 25 4.54 -3.28 -5.50
N ARG A 26 4.09 -3.30 -6.76
CA ARG A 26 4.83 -2.80 -7.93
C ARG A 26 4.04 -1.74 -8.69
N TRP A 27 4.75 -0.87 -9.41
CA TRP A 27 4.14 0.16 -10.27
C TRP A 27 3.59 -0.44 -11.55
N MET A 28 2.30 -0.22 -11.85
CA MET A 28 1.70 -0.53 -13.16
C MET A 28 1.70 0.68 -14.10
N VAL A 29 1.84 1.87 -13.53
CA VAL A 29 2.00 3.13 -14.25
C VAL A 29 3.25 3.82 -13.73
N ALA A 30 4.13 4.23 -14.63
CA ALA A 30 5.36 4.95 -14.27
C ALA A 30 5.00 6.29 -13.59
N PRO A 31 5.39 6.51 -12.32
CA PRO A 31 5.05 7.75 -11.61
C PRO A 31 5.90 8.94 -12.05
N ASN A 32 7.06 8.70 -12.68
CA ASN A 32 7.94 9.70 -13.27
C ASN A 32 8.97 9.01 -14.19
N HIS A 33 9.81 9.79 -14.88
CA HIS A 33 10.80 9.29 -15.85
C HIS A 33 11.89 8.37 -15.28
N ARG A 34 12.10 8.34 -13.95
CA ARG A 34 13.14 7.53 -13.31
C ARG A 34 12.66 6.15 -12.90
N ILE A 35 11.34 5.95 -12.81
CA ILE A 35 10.73 4.71 -12.33
C ILE A 35 9.95 4.09 -13.47
N LYS A 36 10.26 2.84 -13.81
CA LYS A 36 9.59 2.11 -14.89
C LYS A 36 8.41 1.30 -14.35
N CYS A 37 7.44 1.02 -15.23
CA CYS A 37 6.42 0.01 -14.98
C CYS A 37 7.07 -1.34 -14.62
N GLY A 38 6.48 -2.07 -13.68
CA GLY A 38 6.96 -3.33 -13.12
C GLY A 38 7.94 -3.17 -11.95
N MET A 39 8.50 -1.98 -11.70
CA MET A 39 9.44 -1.80 -10.59
C MET A 39 8.75 -1.84 -9.22
N PRO A 40 9.44 -2.31 -8.15
CA PRO A 40 8.95 -2.21 -6.78
C PRO A 40 8.48 -0.80 -6.45
N ALA A 41 7.29 -0.71 -5.86
CA ALA A 41 6.70 0.55 -5.43
C ALA A 41 6.96 0.82 -3.95
N GLY A 42 6.93 2.10 -3.59
CA GLY A 42 7.02 2.54 -2.21
C GLY A 42 8.43 2.60 -1.63
N SER A 43 8.53 3.18 -0.45
CA SER A 43 9.78 3.34 0.28
C SER A 43 9.56 3.10 1.78
N LYS A 44 10.59 2.57 2.43
CA LYS A 44 10.58 2.32 3.87
C LYS A 44 10.78 3.63 4.62
N VAL A 45 10.01 3.85 5.67
CA VAL A 45 10.14 4.98 6.60
C VAL A 45 10.81 4.54 7.90
N GLY A 46 11.29 5.51 8.70
CA GLY A 46 12.09 5.24 9.91
C GLY A 46 11.40 4.40 10.98
N ASN A 47 10.07 4.31 10.97
CA ASN A 47 9.28 3.48 11.88
C ASN A 47 8.99 2.06 11.35
N GLY A 48 9.66 1.64 10.26
CA GLY A 48 9.57 0.29 9.72
C GLY A 48 8.48 0.07 8.67
N TYR A 49 7.49 0.96 8.58
CA TYR A 49 6.44 0.88 7.56
C TYR A 49 6.97 1.18 6.16
N TYR A 50 6.23 0.73 5.16
CA TYR A 50 6.36 1.22 3.78
C TYR A 50 5.26 2.21 3.47
N GLN A 51 5.56 3.19 2.61
CA GLN A 51 4.58 4.15 2.09
C GLN A 51 4.73 4.32 0.58
N VAL A 52 3.61 4.64 -0.08
CA VAL A 52 3.53 5.04 -1.49
C VAL A 52 2.91 6.42 -1.59
N LYS A 53 3.12 7.11 -2.72
CA LYS A 53 2.45 8.39 -3.00
C LYS A 53 1.45 8.22 -4.14
N ILE A 54 0.24 8.74 -3.94
CA ILE A 54 -0.82 8.79 -4.95
C ILE A 54 -1.28 10.24 -5.03
N ALA A 55 -1.18 10.85 -6.21
CA ALA A 55 -1.51 12.26 -6.43
C ALA A 55 -0.89 13.21 -5.38
N GLY A 56 0.36 12.96 -4.97
CA GLY A 56 1.09 13.77 -3.98
C GLY A 56 0.80 13.43 -2.50
N ILE A 57 -0.20 12.59 -2.21
CA ILE A 57 -0.56 12.19 -0.85
C ILE A 57 0.12 10.86 -0.50
N SER A 58 0.73 10.79 0.69
CA SER A 58 1.35 9.55 1.19
C SER A 58 0.31 8.61 1.81
N TYR A 59 0.37 7.35 1.42
CA TYR A 59 -0.44 6.26 1.96
C TYR A 59 0.47 5.13 2.48
N GLY A 60 0.09 4.51 3.59
CA GLY A 60 0.76 3.32 4.08
C GLY A 60 0.57 2.15 3.11
N ALA A 61 1.64 1.45 2.75
CA ALA A 61 1.61 0.36 1.78
C ALA A 61 0.68 -0.77 2.23
N HIS A 62 0.66 -1.12 3.52
CA HIS A 62 -0.27 -2.10 4.10
C HIS A 62 -1.75 -1.79 3.80
N ARG A 63 -2.15 -0.50 3.86
CA ARG A 63 -3.52 -0.07 3.53
C ARG A 63 -3.82 -0.20 2.04
N VAL A 64 -2.84 0.09 1.19
CA VAL A 64 -2.96 -0.03 -0.27
C VAL A 64 -3.03 -1.51 -0.68
N VAL A 65 -2.18 -2.37 -0.11
CA VAL A 65 -2.22 -3.82 -0.30
C VAL A 65 -3.58 -4.39 0.09
N TRP A 66 -4.06 -4.04 1.29
CA TRP A 66 -5.41 -4.41 1.72
C TRP A 66 -6.47 -3.94 0.72
N SER A 67 -6.38 -2.68 0.29
CA SER A 67 -7.39 -2.10 -0.60
C SER A 67 -7.47 -2.80 -1.94
N ILE A 68 -6.33 -3.18 -2.52
CA ILE A 68 -6.30 -3.93 -3.79
C ILE A 68 -7.00 -5.28 -3.62
N ALA A 69 -6.67 -6.03 -2.55
CA ALA A 69 -7.14 -7.38 -2.31
C ALA A 69 -8.60 -7.46 -1.84
N ASN A 70 -8.99 -6.61 -0.88
CA ASN A 70 -10.25 -6.70 -0.14
C ASN A 70 -11.22 -5.55 -0.40
N GLY A 71 -10.78 -4.47 -1.06
CA GLY A 71 -11.58 -3.26 -1.26
C GLY A 71 -11.48 -2.28 -0.09
N GLU A 72 -12.53 -1.49 0.15
CA GLU A 72 -12.48 -0.39 1.10
C GLU A 72 -12.21 -0.84 2.54
N ILE A 73 -11.46 -0.01 3.28
CA ILE A 73 -11.31 -0.18 4.74
C ILE A 73 -12.55 0.42 5.38
N PRO A 74 -13.36 -0.35 6.12
CA PRO A 74 -14.59 0.15 6.74
C PRO A 74 -14.36 1.35 7.65
N GLN A 75 -15.37 2.22 7.75
CA GLN A 75 -15.29 3.39 8.61
C GLN A 75 -15.03 2.99 10.07
N GLY A 76 -14.04 3.62 10.69
CA GLY A 76 -13.66 3.35 12.08
C GLY A 76 -12.69 2.18 12.26
N MET A 77 -12.37 1.43 11.20
CA MET A 77 -11.38 0.35 11.22
C MET A 77 -10.02 0.83 10.71
N THR A 78 -8.96 0.18 11.16
CA THR A 78 -7.60 0.30 10.60
C THR A 78 -7.09 -1.05 10.11
N ILE A 79 -5.95 -1.05 9.43
CA ILE A 79 -5.21 -2.25 9.08
C ILE A 79 -4.07 -2.44 10.07
N ASP A 80 -4.02 -3.63 10.67
CA ASP A 80 -3.02 -4.06 11.63
C ASP A 80 -2.22 -5.25 11.09
N HIS A 81 -0.96 -5.37 11.53
CA HIS A 81 -0.06 -6.46 11.18
C HIS A 81 -0.10 -7.55 12.26
N ILE A 82 -0.51 -8.77 11.89
CA ILE A 82 -0.69 -9.90 12.83
C ILE A 82 0.61 -10.22 13.55
N ASP A 83 1.73 -10.24 12.81
CA ASP A 83 3.07 -10.50 13.36
C ASP A 83 3.73 -9.29 14.06
N ARG A 84 3.04 -8.14 14.13
CA ARG A 84 3.55 -6.86 14.65
C ARG A 84 4.80 -6.34 13.92
N ASN A 85 5.08 -6.84 12.71
CA ASN A 85 6.15 -6.35 11.87
C ASN A 85 5.56 -5.41 10.79
N PRO A 86 5.76 -4.08 10.92
CA PRO A 86 5.17 -3.10 10.00
C PRO A 86 5.70 -3.19 8.55
N GLY A 87 6.77 -3.96 8.34
CA GLY A 87 7.34 -4.22 7.02
C GLY A 87 6.74 -5.44 6.32
N ASN A 88 6.02 -6.32 7.01
CA ASN A 88 5.46 -7.53 6.44
C ASN A 88 4.06 -7.28 5.87
N ASN A 89 3.98 -6.81 4.63
CA ASN A 89 2.72 -6.48 3.99
C ASN A 89 2.09 -7.67 3.23
N GLU A 90 2.42 -8.92 3.55
CA GLU A 90 1.69 -10.06 2.99
C GLU A 90 0.21 -9.98 3.37
N ILE A 91 -0.69 -10.21 2.42
CA ILE A 91 -2.14 -10.05 2.67
C ILE A 91 -2.65 -10.95 3.80
N SER A 92 -2.08 -12.15 3.95
CA SER A 92 -2.33 -13.09 5.04
C SER A 92 -1.85 -12.60 6.40
N ASN A 93 -0.95 -11.61 6.44
CA ASN A 93 -0.43 -11.00 7.67
C ASN A 93 -1.20 -9.72 8.06
N LEU A 94 -2.18 -9.29 7.25
CA LEU A 94 -2.97 -8.08 7.51
C LEU A 94 -4.37 -8.43 8.03
N ARG A 95 -4.91 -7.59 8.92
CA ARG A 95 -6.29 -7.70 9.43
C ARG A 95 -6.91 -6.34 9.69
N LEU A 96 -8.24 -6.30 9.73
CA LEU A 96 -8.98 -5.18 10.31
C LEU A 96 -8.79 -5.16 11.84
N ALA A 97 -8.66 -3.96 12.40
CA ALA A 97 -8.56 -3.70 13.84
C ALA A 97 -9.31 -2.42 14.23
#